data_AF-A0A662ALZ3-F1
#
_entry.id   AF-A0A662ALZ3-F1
#
_cell.length_a   1.000
_cell.length_b   1.000
_cell.length_c   1.000
_cell.angle_alpha   90.00
_cell.angle_beta   90.00
_cell.angle_gamma   90.00
#
_symmetry.space_group_name_H-M   'P 1'
#
loop_
_entity.id
_entity.type
_entity.pdbx_description
1 polymer ?
#
loop_
_entity_poly.entity_id
_entity_poly.type
_entity_poly.pdbx_seq_one_letter_code
_entity_poly.pdbx_strand_id
1 'polypeptide(L)'
;MIKLLAPLAFLFIFSPTWSQENADSTRSKKLKAEARVSINSNGIAYVPAFSLDKPAVIGTFSLIKGRFSYDPMLAYGLDLKPWIIDNWFHYLIVDRPVFEFKAGAVISAFFSEYETEDETILRAQKYLGLEFAGKYKFNSKTSLALTYLLDRGQDPGTTQGHFFNLQADRSDFEIG
;
A
#
# COMPACT_ATOMS: atom_id res chain seq x y z
N MET A 1 15.32 31.74 -33.47
CA MET A 1 14.24 32.44 -32.74
C MET A 1 12.92 31.72 -33.01
N ILE A 2 12.30 31.22 -31.94
CA ILE A 2 10.86 31.05 -31.71
C ILE A 2 10.07 30.12 -32.65
N LYS A 3 9.83 28.91 -32.10
CA LYS A 3 8.55 28.19 -31.94
C LYS A 3 7.73 27.89 -33.21
N LEU A 4 7.67 26.60 -33.55
CA LEU A 4 6.41 25.87 -33.77
C LEU A 4 6.71 24.37 -33.61
N LEU A 5 6.53 23.81 -32.43
CA LEU A 5 6.43 22.36 -32.25
C LEU A 5 5.07 22.05 -31.62
N ALA A 6 4.38 21.15 -32.29
CA ALA A 6 2.99 20.79 -32.11
C ALA A 6 2.62 20.42 -30.66
N PRO A 7 1.45 20.83 -30.15
CA PRO A 7 0.83 20.13 -29.04
C PRO A 7 0.25 18.82 -29.60
N LEU A 8 1.04 17.75 -29.57
CA LEU A 8 0.52 16.41 -29.82
C LEU A 8 -0.38 16.03 -28.64
N ALA A 9 -1.65 15.81 -28.97
CA ALA A 9 -2.75 15.56 -28.06
C ALA A 9 -2.45 14.48 -27.02
N PHE A 10 -2.54 14.83 -25.74
CA PHE A 10 -2.80 13.87 -24.67
C PHE A 10 -4.31 13.88 -24.37
N LEU A 11 -5.09 13.42 -25.36
CA LEU A 11 -6.50 13.14 -25.16
C LEU A 11 -6.57 11.86 -24.33
N PHE A 12 -6.76 11.99 -23.02
CA PHE A 12 -7.19 10.88 -22.17
C PHE A 12 -8.56 10.42 -22.69
N ILE A 13 -8.57 9.42 -23.56
CA ILE A 13 -9.77 8.68 -23.91
C ILE A 13 -10.17 7.94 -22.63
N PHE A 14 -11.02 8.58 -21.82
CA PHE A 14 -11.85 7.90 -20.82
C PHE A 14 -12.85 7.04 -21.58
N SER A 15 -12.40 5.95 -22.20
CA SER A 15 -13.29 4.84 -22.53
C SER A 15 -13.81 4.33 -21.19
N PRO A 16 -15.13 4.35 -20.92
CA PRO A 16 -15.65 3.65 -19.75
C PRO A 16 -15.37 2.17 -19.98
N THR A 17 -14.27 1.66 -19.42
CA THR A 17 -14.04 0.24 -19.30
C THR A 17 -14.99 -0.23 -18.22
N TRP A 18 -16.14 -0.76 -18.64
CA TRP A 18 -17.04 -1.48 -17.76
C TRP A 18 -16.29 -2.74 -17.33
N SER A 19 -15.68 -2.70 -16.15
CA SER A 19 -15.21 -3.91 -15.47
C SER A 19 -16.45 -4.71 -15.09
N GLN A 20 -16.94 -5.55 -16.00
CA GLN A 20 -17.94 -6.55 -15.65
C GLN A 20 -17.29 -7.55 -14.71
N GLU A 21 -17.60 -7.43 -13.42
CA GLU A 21 -17.32 -8.48 -12.45
C GLU A 21 -18.16 -9.70 -12.87
N ASN A 22 -17.52 -10.69 -13.50
CA ASN A 22 -18.15 -11.97 -13.80
C ASN A 22 -18.82 -12.53 -12.53
N ALA A 23 -19.95 -13.23 -12.69
CA ALA A 23 -20.70 -13.86 -11.60
C ALA A 23 -19.87 -14.88 -10.78
N ASP A 24 -18.66 -15.20 -11.23
CA ASP A 24 -17.67 -16.09 -10.61
C ASP A 24 -16.91 -15.47 -9.41
N SER A 25 -17.19 -14.23 -9.02
CA SER A 25 -16.61 -13.62 -7.82
C SER A 25 -17.19 -14.28 -6.56
N THR A 26 -16.35 -14.94 -5.76
CA THR A 26 -16.78 -15.56 -4.49
C THR A 26 -17.00 -14.51 -3.39
N ARG A 27 -16.59 -13.26 -3.65
CA ARG A 27 -16.64 -12.13 -2.73
C ARG A 27 -18.03 -11.50 -2.66
N SER A 28 -18.43 -11.15 -1.43
CA SER A 28 -19.69 -10.44 -1.18
C SER A 28 -19.72 -9.07 -1.86
N LYS A 29 -20.85 -8.75 -2.48
CA LYS A 29 -21.13 -7.41 -3.05
C LYS A 29 -21.53 -6.38 -1.99
N LYS A 30 -21.75 -6.80 -0.74
CA LYS A 30 -21.99 -5.90 0.39
C LYS A 30 -20.66 -5.25 0.82
N LEU A 31 -20.74 -3.98 1.22
CA LEU A 31 -19.59 -3.28 1.80
C LEU A 31 -19.23 -3.93 3.14
N LYS A 32 -17.97 -4.32 3.30
CA LYS A 32 -17.37 -4.76 4.56
C LYS A 32 -16.43 -3.67 5.06
N ALA A 33 -16.50 -3.35 6.34
CA ALA A 33 -15.60 -2.41 6.99
C ALA A 33 -14.83 -3.14 8.10
N GLU A 34 -13.51 -2.95 8.14
CA GLU A 34 -12.63 -3.46 9.18
C GLU A 34 -11.76 -2.33 9.71
N ALA A 35 -11.42 -2.38 10.99
CA ALA A 35 -10.50 -1.46 11.62
C ALA A 35 -9.59 -2.23 12.56
N ARG A 36 -8.31 -1.86 12.58
CA ARG A 36 -7.31 -2.38 13.49
C ARG A 36 -6.47 -1.23 13.98
N VAL A 37 -6.24 -1.19 15.29
CA VAL A 37 -5.31 -0.28 15.93
C VAL A 37 -4.25 -1.14 16.60
N SER A 38 -2.99 -0.75 16.44
CA SER A 38 -1.85 -1.42 17.04
C SER A 38 -0.92 -0.39 17.66
N ILE A 39 -0.24 -0.81 18.73
CA ILE A 39 0.83 -0.06 19.36
C ILE A 39 2.05 -0.97 19.33
N ASN A 40 3.19 -0.46 18.88
CA ASN A 40 4.43 -1.20 18.86
C ASN A 40 5.56 -0.38 19.51
N SER A 41 6.65 -1.04 19.90
CA SER A 41 7.77 -0.40 20.58
C SER A 41 8.82 0.17 19.62
N ASN A 42 8.83 -0.25 18.36
CA ASN A 42 9.96 -0.04 17.44
C ASN A 42 9.61 0.71 16.15
N GLY A 43 8.32 0.87 15.80
CA GLY A 43 7.92 1.66 14.64
C GLY A 43 8.51 1.15 13.32
N ILE A 44 8.36 -0.14 13.02
CA ILE A 44 8.90 -0.76 11.80
C ILE A 44 7.91 -0.56 10.64
N ALA A 45 8.36 0.05 9.54
CA ALA A 45 7.57 0.18 8.32
C ALA A 45 7.72 -1.05 7.41
N TYR A 46 6.77 -1.21 6.47
CA TYR A 46 6.83 -2.26 5.45
C TYR A 46 8.07 -2.13 4.55
N VAL A 47 8.40 -0.90 4.16
CA VAL A 47 9.67 -0.56 3.51
C VAL A 47 10.62 -0.07 4.61
N PRO A 48 11.75 -0.77 4.88
CA PRO A 48 12.62 -0.46 6.02
C PRO A 48 13.12 0.99 6.07
N ALA A 49 13.35 1.61 4.90
CA ALA A 49 13.79 3.00 4.78
C ALA A 49 12.81 4.03 5.36
N PHE A 50 11.56 3.64 5.63
CA PHE A 50 10.54 4.49 6.24
C PHE A 50 10.31 4.19 7.72
N SER A 51 11.15 3.39 8.38
CA SER A 51 10.98 3.05 9.80
C SER A 51 11.15 4.29 10.70
N LEU A 52 10.36 4.36 11.78
CA LEU A 52 10.45 5.44 12.78
C LEU A 52 11.53 5.15 13.83
N ASP A 53 11.83 3.87 14.07
CA ASP A 53 12.75 3.38 15.10
C ASP A 53 12.41 3.84 16.53
N LYS A 54 11.12 4.12 16.77
CA LYS A 54 10.56 4.57 18.06
C LYS A 54 9.16 3.98 18.25
N PRO A 55 8.61 3.96 19.48
CA PRO A 55 7.25 3.51 19.73
C PRO A 55 6.21 4.28 18.91
N ALA A 56 5.28 3.54 18.31
CA ALA A 56 4.29 4.09 17.40
C ALA A 56 2.90 3.49 17.61
N VAL A 57 1.88 4.30 17.32
CA VAL A 57 0.49 3.85 17.15
C VAL A 57 0.17 3.81 15.67
N ILE A 58 -0.37 2.70 15.19
CA ILE A 58 -0.75 2.50 13.80
C ILE A 58 -2.21 2.08 13.75
N GLY A 59 -3.04 2.90 13.10
CA GLY A 59 -4.42 2.61 12.76
C GLY A 59 -4.54 2.24 11.29
N THR A 60 -5.09 1.07 10.99
CA THR A 60 -5.43 0.62 9.64
C THR A 60 -6.93 0.42 9.54
N PHE A 61 -7.55 0.98 8.51
CA PHE A 61 -8.95 0.77 8.19
C PHE A 61 -9.05 0.09 6.82
N SER A 62 -10.08 -0.70 6.59
CA SER A 62 -10.31 -1.36 5.32
C SER A 62 -11.79 -1.28 4.95
N LEU A 63 -12.06 -0.77 3.74
CA LEU A 63 -13.38 -0.74 3.13
C LEU A 63 -13.35 -1.64 1.90
N ILE A 64 -14.03 -2.79 1.97
CA ILE A 64 -13.97 -3.84 0.95
C ILE A 64 -15.34 -4.01 0.31
N LYS A 65 -15.40 -3.97 -1.02
CA LYS A 65 -16.63 -4.25 -1.77
C LYS A 65 -16.28 -5.05 -3.03
N GLY A 66 -16.76 -6.29 -3.10
CA GLY A 66 -16.39 -7.21 -4.18
C GLY A 66 -14.87 -7.40 -4.25
N ARG A 67 -14.29 -7.05 -5.39
CA ARG A 67 -12.84 -7.16 -5.68
C ARG A 67 -12.02 -5.94 -5.29
N PHE A 68 -12.67 -4.82 -4.96
CA PHE A 68 -11.99 -3.58 -4.61
C PHE A 68 -11.86 -3.43 -3.10
N SER A 69 -10.72 -2.94 -2.64
CA SER A 69 -10.53 -2.47 -1.27
C SER A 69 -9.83 -1.11 -1.22
N TYR A 70 -10.24 -0.30 -0.26
CA TYR A 70 -9.56 0.91 0.16
C TYR A 70 -9.07 0.74 1.58
N ASP A 71 -7.75 0.78 1.77
CA ASP A 71 -7.08 0.34 2.99
C ASP A 71 -6.20 1.45 3.59
N PRO A 72 -6.77 2.57 4.08
CA PRO A 72 -5.96 3.66 4.61
C PRO A 72 -5.25 3.25 5.91
N MET A 73 -4.01 3.72 6.04
CA MET A 73 -3.18 3.55 7.24
C MET A 73 -2.73 4.92 7.74
N LEU A 74 -2.85 5.10 9.05
CA LEU A 74 -2.40 6.27 9.79
C LEU A 74 -1.42 5.80 10.87
N ALA A 75 -0.18 6.25 10.80
CA ALA A 75 0.86 5.93 11.77
C ALA A 75 1.39 7.21 12.42
N TYR A 76 1.49 7.19 13.75
CA TYR A 76 1.93 8.30 14.58
C TYR A 76 2.94 7.81 15.63
N GLY A 77 3.90 8.64 15.98
CA GLY A 77 4.69 8.45 17.19
C GLY A 77 3.83 8.60 18.45
N LEU A 78 4.29 8.09 19.59
CA LEU A 78 3.62 8.32 20.89
C LEU A 78 3.62 9.80 21.32
N ASP A 79 4.45 10.62 20.70
CA ASP A 79 4.46 12.08 20.82
C ASP A 79 3.42 12.79 19.93
N LEU A 80 2.54 12.01 19.28
CA LEU A 80 1.49 12.46 18.36
C LEU A 80 2.01 13.13 17.07
N LYS A 81 3.31 13.02 16.77
CA LYS A 81 3.83 13.45 15.47
C LYS A 81 3.43 12.43 14.40
N PRO A 82 2.90 12.87 13.25
CA PRO A 82 2.59 11.96 12.15
C PRO A 82 3.89 11.34 11.64
N TRP A 83 3.80 10.08 11.23
CA TRP A 83 4.92 9.31 10.70
C TRP A 83 4.63 8.84 9.28
N ILE A 84 3.54 8.09 9.07
CA ILE A 84 3.11 7.62 7.75
C ILE A 84 1.60 7.81 7.60
N ILE A 85 1.19 8.33 6.46
CA ILE A 85 -0.20 8.32 6.02
C ILE A 85 -0.25 7.65 4.65
N ASP A 86 -0.82 6.45 4.58
CA ASP A 86 -0.99 5.71 3.32
C ASP A 86 -2.46 5.61 2.95
N ASN A 87 -2.73 5.79 1.66
CA ASN A 87 -4.03 5.57 1.05
C ASN A 87 -3.87 4.46 0.01
N TRP A 88 -4.07 3.22 0.45
CA TRP A 88 -3.96 2.04 -0.41
C TRP A 88 -5.27 1.76 -1.13
N PHE A 89 -5.17 1.50 -2.43
CA PHE A 89 -6.26 1.04 -3.28
C PHE A 89 -5.86 -0.28 -3.89
N HIS A 90 -6.61 -1.34 -3.62
CA HIS A 90 -6.35 -2.65 -4.20
C HIS A 90 -7.50 -3.13 -5.06
N TYR A 91 -7.15 -3.91 -6.09
CA TYR A 91 -8.09 -4.65 -6.89
C TYR A 91 -7.64 -6.12 -7.02
N LEU A 92 -8.52 -7.03 -6.63
CA LEU A 92 -8.32 -8.47 -6.74
C LEU A 92 -8.61 -8.93 -8.17
N ILE A 93 -7.54 -9.12 -8.94
CA ILE A 93 -7.57 -9.52 -10.35
C ILE A 93 -7.95 -11.00 -10.47
N VAL A 94 -7.29 -11.87 -9.70
CA VAL A 94 -7.59 -13.29 -9.64
C VAL A 94 -8.07 -13.66 -8.24
N ASP A 95 -9.27 -14.25 -8.17
CA ASP A 95 -9.90 -14.73 -6.94
C ASP A 95 -10.25 -16.21 -7.14
N ARG A 96 -9.30 -17.10 -6.83
CA ARG A 96 -9.51 -18.55 -6.89
C ARG A 96 -9.07 -19.18 -5.56
N PRO A 97 -9.65 -20.32 -5.14
CA PRO A 97 -9.33 -20.93 -3.85
C PRO A 97 -7.84 -21.23 -3.63
N VAL A 98 -7.11 -21.60 -4.69
CA VAL A 98 -5.69 -21.99 -4.65
C VAL A 98 -4.75 -20.83 -4.97
N PHE A 99 -5.22 -19.83 -5.72
CA PHE A 99 -4.37 -18.75 -6.19
C PHE A 99 -5.13 -17.42 -6.22
N GLU A 100 -4.54 -16.41 -5.58
CA GLU A 100 -5.03 -15.05 -5.56
C GLU A 100 -3.97 -14.13 -6.16
N PHE A 101 -4.40 -13.15 -6.95
CA PHE A 101 -3.52 -12.12 -7.49
C PHE A 101 -4.21 -10.77 -7.40
N LYS A 102 -3.53 -9.79 -6.80
CA LYS A 102 -4.00 -8.42 -6.66
C LYS A 102 -2.98 -7.43 -7.21
N ALA A 103 -3.51 -6.33 -7.72
CA ALA A 103 -2.73 -5.13 -7.97
C ALA A 103 -3.20 -4.03 -7.02
N GLY A 104 -2.28 -3.18 -6.60
CA GLY A 104 -2.54 -2.06 -5.72
C GLY A 104 -1.86 -0.79 -6.18
N ALA A 105 -2.36 0.34 -5.73
CA ALA A 105 -1.70 1.63 -5.81
C ALA A 105 -1.76 2.30 -4.44
N VAL A 106 -0.71 3.01 -4.06
CA VAL A 106 -0.64 3.76 -2.81
C VAL A 106 -0.30 5.20 -3.07
N ILE A 107 -1.05 6.10 -2.43
CA ILE A 107 -0.68 7.50 -2.29
C ILE A 107 -0.26 7.70 -0.83
N SER A 108 1.01 8.01 -0.62
CA SER A 108 1.61 8.05 0.70
C SER A 108 2.20 9.42 1.01
N ALA A 109 2.17 9.78 2.29
CA ALA A 109 2.96 10.85 2.86
C ALA A 109 3.80 10.30 4.01
N PHE A 110 5.12 10.42 3.89
CA PHE A 110 6.09 10.09 4.91
C PHE A 110 6.58 11.38 5.58
N PHE A 111 6.57 11.41 6.91
CA PHE A 111 6.93 12.58 7.70
C PHE A 111 8.28 12.35 8.37
N SER A 112 9.20 13.30 8.19
CA SER A 112 10.51 13.30 8.82
C SER A 112 10.87 14.70 9.31
N GLU A 113 11.65 14.76 10.39
CA GLU A 113 12.19 16.02 10.88
C GLU A 113 13.33 16.48 9.98
N TYR A 114 13.32 17.76 9.63
CA TYR A 114 14.35 18.42 8.87
C TYR A 114 14.84 19.63 9.66
N GLU A 115 16.12 19.61 10.02
CA GLU A 115 16.74 20.72 10.75
C GLU A 115 17.14 21.83 9.77
N THR A 116 16.72 23.05 10.09
CA THR A 116 17.22 24.29 9.49
C THR A 116 18.14 25.00 10.49
N GLU A 117 18.76 26.11 10.09
CA GLU A 117 19.65 26.88 11.00
C GLU A 117 18.90 27.39 12.24
N ASP A 118 17.60 27.68 12.13
CA ASP A 118 16.80 28.33 13.18
C ASP A 118 15.75 27.41 13.82
N GLU A 119 15.26 26.39 13.10
CA GLU A 119 14.17 25.52 13.56
C GLU A 119 14.19 24.10 12.99
N THR A 120 13.57 23.17 13.71
CA THR A 120 13.24 21.83 13.20
C THR A 120 11.84 21.86 12.59
N ILE A 121 11.73 21.61 11.28
CA ILE A 121 10.44 21.52 10.59
C ILE A 121 10.07 20.06 10.35
N LEU A 122 8.77 19.76 10.42
CA LEU A 122 8.26 18.46 10.02
C LEU A 122 7.96 18.48 8.52
N ARG A 123 8.76 17.76 7.74
CA ARG A 123 8.63 17.68 6.29
C ARG A 123 7.82 16.47 5.88
N ALA A 124 6.75 16.70 5.12
CA ALA A 124 6.01 15.65 4.44
C ALA A 124 6.60 15.39 3.05
N GLN A 125 7.02 14.16 2.80
CA GLN A 125 7.47 13.68 1.50
C GLN A 125 6.38 12.79 0.90
N LYS A 126 5.93 13.12 -0.31
CA LYS A 126 4.87 12.36 -0.99
C LYS A 126 5.46 11.25 -1.83
N TYR A 127 4.81 10.10 -1.80
CA TYR A 127 5.17 8.91 -2.55
C TYR A 127 3.96 8.38 -3.31
N LEU A 128 4.21 7.84 -4.50
CA LEU A 128 3.23 7.12 -5.30
C LEU A 128 3.81 5.74 -5.59
N GLY A 129 3.08 4.71 -5.17
CA GLY A 129 3.50 3.33 -5.37
C GLY A 129 2.50 2.48 -6.13
N LEU A 130 3.01 1.40 -6.74
CA LEU A 130 2.25 0.33 -7.37
C LEU A 130 2.66 -1.01 -6.77
N GLU A 131 1.69 -1.78 -6.28
CA GLU A 131 1.88 -3.13 -5.75
C GLU A 131 1.35 -4.17 -6.74
N PHE A 132 2.08 -5.27 -6.88
CA PHE A 132 1.56 -6.52 -7.43
C PHE A 132 1.87 -7.63 -6.43
N ALA A 133 0.84 -8.35 -5.99
CA ALA A 133 0.99 -9.41 -5.02
C ALA A 133 0.23 -10.66 -5.43
N GLY A 134 0.95 -11.78 -5.47
CA GLY A 134 0.40 -13.11 -5.73
C GLY A 134 0.49 -13.98 -4.47
N LYS A 135 -0.56 -14.73 -4.18
CA LYS A 135 -0.58 -15.70 -3.08
C LYS A 135 -1.04 -17.06 -3.59
N TYR A 136 -0.22 -18.08 -3.39
CA TYR A 136 -0.51 -19.47 -3.69
C TYR A 136 -0.75 -20.24 -2.39
N LYS A 137 -1.90 -20.89 -2.26
CA LYS A 137 -2.28 -21.71 -1.12
C LYS A 137 -2.07 -23.18 -1.48
N PHE A 138 -1.05 -23.82 -0.92
CA PHE A 138 -0.80 -25.25 -1.14
C PHE A 138 -1.88 -26.12 -0.50
N ASN A 139 -2.39 -25.68 0.66
CA ASN A 139 -3.49 -26.29 1.39
C ASN A 139 -4.07 -25.23 2.35
N SER A 140 -5.05 -25.62 3.18
CA SER A 140 -5.69 -24.72 4.16
C SER A 140 -4.75 -24.17 5.23
N LYS A 141 -3.56 -24.75 5.42
CA LYS A 141 -2.60 -24.40 6.47
C LYS A 141 -1.31 -23.79 5.95
N THR A 142 -1.05 -23.84 4.64
CA THR A 142 0.26 -23.49 4.06
C THR A 142 0.06 -22.62 2.83
N SER A 143 0.75 -21.48 2.80
CA SER A 143 0.75 -20.59 1.63
C SER A 143 2.10 -19.92 1.41
N LEU A 144 2.32 -19.50 0.17
CA LEU A 144 3.43 -18.66 -0.24
C LEU A 144 2.86 -17.41 -0.90
N ALA A 145 3.35 -16.25 -0.49
CA ALA A 145 3.02 -14.96 -1.07
C ALA A 145 4.29 -14.28 -1.58
N LEU A 146 4.18 -13.66 -2.75
CA LEU A 146 5.21 -12.82 -3.33
C LEU A 146 4.58 -11.46 -3.63
N THR A 147 5.19 -10.41 -3.08
CA THR A 147 4.82 -9.02 -3.34
C THR A 147 5.96 -8.30 -4.02
N TYR A 148 5.62 -7.51 -5.03
CA TYR A 148 6.49 -6.54 -5.67
C TYR A 148 5.86 -5.16 -5.55
N LEU A 149 6.59 -4.22 -4.95
CA LEU A 149 6.19 -2.84 -4.78
C LEU A 149 7.18 -1.94 -5.51
N LEU A 150 6.66 -1.15 -6.43
CA LEU A 150 7.31 0.01 -7.02
C LEU A 150 6.94 1.22 -6.18
N ASP A 151 7.91 1.95 -5.67
CA ASP A 151 7.63 3.18 -4.94
C ASP A 151 8.46 4.33 -5.49
N ARG A 152 7.83 5.48 -5.67
CA ARG A 152 8.45 6.66 -6.27
C ARG A 152 8.05 7.91 -5.50
N GLY A 153 9.05 8.54 -4.91
CA GLY A 153 8.90 9.86 -4.33
C GLY A 153 8.61 10.94 -5.38
N GLN A 154 7.78 11.90 -5.00
CA GLN A 154 7.25 12.95 -5.88
C GLN A 154 7.89 14.33 -5.63
N ASP A 155 8.68 14.46 -4.56
CA ASP A 155 9.32 15.73 -4.17
C ASP A 155 10.84 15.69 -4.39
N PRO A 156 11.51 16.84 -4.58
CA PRO A 156 12.97 16.87 -4.71
C PRO A 156 13.69 16.24 -3.51
N GLY A 157 14.65 15.36 -3.80
CA GLY A 157 15.43 14.62 -2.79
C GLY A 157 14.73 13.39 -2.22
N THR A 158 13.55 13.01 -2.72
CA THR A 158 12.90 11.75 -2.35
C THR A 158 13.47 10.57 -3.13
N THR A 159 13.35 9.37 -2.55
CA THR A 159 13.88 8.15 -3.14
C THR A 159 12.88 7.49 -4.09
N GLN A 160 13.39 6.61 -4.95
CA GLN A 160 12.59 5.68 -5.72
C GLN A 160 13.16 4.28 -5.51
N GLY A 161 12.30 3.27 -5.45
CA GLY A 161 12.69 1.94 -5.01
C GLY A 161 11.84 0.83 -5.61
N HIS A 162 12.46 -0.34 -5.65
CA HIS A 162 11.83 -1.61 -5.95
C HIS A 162 11.93 -2.46 -4.71
N PHE A 163 10.79 -2.93 -4.20
CA PHE A 163 10.73 -3.76 -3.01
C PHE A 163 10.12 -5.11 -3.36
N PHE A 164 10.78 -6.17 -2.92
CA PHE A 164 10.32 -7.54 -3.10
C PHE A 164 10.16 -8.18 -1.73
N ASN A 165 9.01 -8.82 -1.49
CA ASN A 165 8.74 -9.55 -0.27
C ASN A 165 8.29 -10.97 -0.63
N LEU A 166 9.00 -11.96 -0.10
CA LEU A 166 8.60 -13.36 -0.16
C LEU A 166 8.20 -13.80 1.25
N GLN A 167 6.94 -14.21 1.42
CA GLN A 167 6.38 -14.62 2.70
C GLN A 167 5.82 -16.04 2.58
N ALA A 168 6.25 -16.93 3.47
CA ALA A 168 5.66 -18.26 3.63
C ALA A 168 4.89 -18.31 4.95
N ASP A 169 3.63 -18.72 4.90
CA ASP A 169 2.79 -18.89 6.07
C ASP A 169 2.53 -20.38 6.32
N ARG A 170 2.65 -20.80 7.57
CA ARG A 170 2.21 -22.12 8.06
C ARG A 170 1.48 -21.93 9.39
N SER A 171 0.28 -22.49 9.51
CA SER A 171 -0.49 -22.51 10.76
C SER A 171 -0.64 -23.92 11.32
N ASP A 172 -1.15 -24.00 12.56
CA ASP A 172 -1.41 -25.24 13.30
C ASP A 172 -0.18 -26.14 13.43
N PHE A 173 0.92 -25.58 13.92
CA PHE A 173 2.04 -26.38 14.38
C PHE A 173 1.62 -27.14 15.63
N GLU A 174 1.70 -28.46 15.60
CA GLU A 174 1.62 -29.26 16.81
C GLU A 174 2.92 -29.05 17.59
N ILE A 175 2.80 -28.37 18.73
CA ILE A 175 3.87 -28.28 19.71
C ILE A 175 3.56 -29.39 20.71
N GLY A 176 4.35 -30.46 20.67
CA GLY A 176 4.16 -31.66 21.51
C GLY A 176 4.26 -31.39 23.01
#